data_AF-A0A1C1A4D7-F1
#
_entry.id   AF-A0A1C1A4D7-F1
#
_cell.length_a   1.000
_cell.length_b   1.000
_cell.length_c   1.000
_cell.angle_alpha   90.00
_cell.angle_beta   90.00
_cell.angle_gamma   90.00
#
_symmetry.space_group_name_H-M   'P 1'
#
loop_
_entity.id
_entity.type
_entity.pdbx_description
1 polymer ?
#
loop_
_entity_poly.entity_id
_entity_poly.type
_entity_poly.pdbx_seq_one_letter_code
_entity_poly.pdbx_strand_id
1 'polypeptide(L)'
;MIVIKGTNKLAFGEGTLSESELAIYHKKQNSPYAYRYDSVDTLLFELYMRNQIAESSKALSKSGVYFADFKNSQCNRAYWHITEHGRFRLKRGVAPQVAIKDIFTNGTSYAFECSMAVIVVLYKAIAESIEPLHFDKLFSNLLLFDGQSNRNLHLIDRTVVEEAVMGDIIYFENPEFEPAIPWGKGENVVMMENGNYYGHGYGLGIASEQDVITVLNKHRKPESTLSAFRTDRYVHPDFSFFAMFQHDRRQKPLIAKVGDWIYVRKNELW
;
A
#
# COMPACT_ATOMS: atom_id res chain seq x y z
N MET A 1 0.38 20.98 -5.70
CA MET A 1 1.61 21.74 -5.41
C MET A 1 2.22 21.24 -4.13
N ILE A 2 3.48 20.83 -4.15
CA ILE A 2 4.23 20.45 -2.96
C ILE A 2 4.68 21.73 -2.24
N VAL A 3 4.49 21.74 -0.92
CA VAL A 3 4.90 22.83 -0.04
C VAL A 3 5.72 22.25 1.09
N ILE A 4 6.97 22.67 1.21
CA ILE A 4 7.84 22.28 2.31
C ILE A 4 7.99 23.48 3.24
N LYS A 5 8.11 23.23 4.55
CA LYS A 5 8.30 24.32 5.51
C LYS A 5 9.48 25.21 5.10
N GLY A 6 9.18 26.44 4.71
CA GLY A 6 10.18 27.45 4.30
C GLY A 6 10.68 27.38 2.86
N THR A 7 10.10 26.56 1.97
CA THR A 7 10.36 26.60 0.51
C THR A 7 9.32 25.81 -0.31
N ASN A 8 9.16 26.16 -1.59
CA ASN A 8 8.43 25.38 -2.59
C ASN A 8 9.26 25.03 -3.83
N LYS A 9 10.58 25.31 -3.83
CA LYS A 9 11.47 25.10 -4.98
C LYS A 9 12.44 23.95 -4.70
N LEU A 10 12.17 22.81 -5.32
CA LEU A 10 12.99 21.61 -5.22
C LEU A 10 13.56 21.22 -6.58
N ALA A 11 14.81 20.80 -6.59
CA ALA A 11 15.46 20.19 -7.73
C ALA A 11 16.14 18.88 -7.29
N PHE A 12 15.96 17.83 -8.10
CA PHE A 12 16.59 16.53 -7.90
C PHE A 12 17.70 16.36 -8.93
N GLY A 13 18.88 15.91 -8.48
CA GLY A 13 19.92 15.45 -9.40
C GLY A 13 19.50 14.17 -10.11
N GLU A 14 20.10 13.91 -11.27
CA GLU A 14 19.89 12.66 -12.01
C GLU A 14 20.10 11.42 -11.12
N GLY A 15 19.25 10.41 -11.28
CA GLY A 15 19.30 9.17 -10.51
C GLY A 15 18.94 9.29 -9.02
N THR A 16 18.51 10.47 -8.55
CA THR A 16 18.10 10.67 -7.14
C THR A 16 16.76 10.02 -6.83
N LEU A 17 15.80 10.15 -7.74
CA LEU A 17 14.49 9.50 -7.67
C LEU A 17 14.39 8.45 -8.76
N SER A 18 13.66 7.36 -8.50
CA SER A 18 13.23 6.45 -9.56
C SER A 18 12.25 7.14 -10.50
N GLU A 19 12.00 6.54 -11.67
CA GLU A 19 10.99 7.04 -12.62
C GLU A 19 9.61 7.14 -11.98
N SER A 20 9.22 6.12 -11.19
CA SER A 20 7.97 6.06 -10.45
C SER A 20 7.85 7.17 -9.41
N GLU A 21 8.90 7.39 -8.63
CA GLU A 21 8.95 8.45 -7.61
C GLU A 21 8.89 9.84 -8.26
N LEU A 22 9.58 10.01 -9.38
CA LEU A 22 9.57 11.26 -10.14
C LEU A 22 8.18 11.55 -10.74
N ALA A 23 7.49 10.53 -11.25
CA ALA A 23 6.12 10.65 -11.74
C ALA A 23 5.14 11.06 -10.63
N ILE A 24 5.23 10.45 -9.44
CA ILE A 24 4.45 10.85 -8.27
C ILE A 24 4.76 12.30 -7.87
N TYR A 25 6.05 12.65 -7.79
CA TYR A 25 6.49 14.00 -7.44
C TYR A 25 5.91 15.04 -8.41
N HIS A 26 6.02 14.82 -9.72
CA HIS A 26 5.50 15.75 -10.73
C HIS A 26 3.98 15.88 -10.67
N LYS A 27 3.25 14.76 -10.49
CA LYS A 27 1.79 14.80 -10.32
C LYS A 27 1.39 15.66 -9.12
N LYS A 28 2.02 15.43 -7.96
CA LYS A 28 1.75 16.22 -6.74
C LYS A 28 2.20 17.68 -6.87
N GLN A 29 3.32 17.95 -7.54
CA GLN A 29 3.84 19.30 -7.74
C GLN A 29 2.92 20.13 -8.64
N ASN A 30 2.38 19.53 -9.70
CA ASN A 30 1.50 20.20 -10.66
C ASN A 30 0.03 20.24 -10.24
N SER A 31 -0.35 19.52 -9.18
CA SER A 31 -1.72 19.52 -8.66
C SER A 31 -2.16 20.91 -8.15
N PRO A 32 -3.45 21.27 -8.23
CA PRO A 32 -3.99 22.47 -7.60
C PRO A 32 -4.08 22.35 -6.06
N TYR A 33 -3.98 21.15 -5.50
CA TYR A 33 -4.04 20.90 -4.06
C TYR A 33 -2.67 21.02 -3.40
N ALA A 34 -2.61 21.60 -2.21
CA ALA A 34 -1.36 21.74 -1.46
C ALA A 34 -1.02 20.45 -0.69
N TYR A 35 0.10 19.82 -1.03
CA TYR A 35 0.69 18.72 -0.26
C TYR A 35 1.79 19.28 0.65
N ARG A 36 1.56 19.25 1.95
CA ARG A 36 2.43 19.90 2.94
C ARG A 36 3.35 18.89 3.61
N TYR A 37 4.64 19.22 3.65
CA TYR A 37 5.68 18.42 4.30
C TYR A 37 6.47 19.30 5.27
N ASP A 38 6.83 18.72 6.42
CA ASP A 38 7.66 19.43 7.41
C ASP A 38 9.12 19.53 6.96
N SER A 39 9.57 18.60 6.11
CA SER A 39 10.94 18.54 5.59
C SER A 39 10.99 17.85 4.21
N VAL A 40 12.12 18.00 3.53
CA VAL A 40 12.43 17.22 2.31
C VAL A 40 12.52 15.73 2.61
N ASP A 41 13.05 15.36 3.78
CA ASP A 41 13.15 13.96 4.18
C ASP A 41 11.76 13.30 4.28
N THR A 42 10.75 14.03 4.77
CA THR A 42 9.37 13.52 4.83
C THR A 42 8.78 13.29 3.43
N LEU A 43 9.06 14.19 2.47
CA LEU A 43 8.66 14.00 1.08
C LEU A 43 9.34 12.76 0.48
N LEU A 44 10.65 12.65 0.64
CA LEU A 44 11.43 11.51 0.13
C LEU A 44 10.97 10.20 0.77
N PHE A 45 10.63 10.23 2.06
CA PHE A 45 10.07 9.07 2.75
C PHE A 45 8.73 8.63 2.14
N GLU A 46 7.81 9.56 1.87
CA GLU A 46 6.55 9.22 1.19
C GLU A 46 6.82 8.58 -0.17
N LEU A 47 7.67 9.18 -1.01
CA LEU A 47 7.99 8.66 -2.35
C LEU A 47 8.55 7.23 -2.27
N TYR A 48 9.53 7.00 -1.40
CA TYR A 48 10.11 5.68 -1.18
C TYR A 48 9.06 4.68 -0.69
N MET A 49 8.26 5.05 0.31
CA MET A 49 7.30 4.11 0.89
C MET A 49 6.21 3.74 -0.10
N ARG A 50 5.77 4.68 -0.96
CA ARG A 50 4.86 4.38 -2.09
C ARG A 50 5.48 3.38 -3.07
N ASN A 51 6.76 3.52 -3.38
CA ASN A 51 7.48 2.53 -4.16
C ASN A 51 7.49 1.16 -3.46
N GLN A 52 7.72 1.10 -2.15
CA GLN A 52 7.67 -0.15 -1.40
C GLN A 52 6.26 -0.77 -1.35
N ILE A 53 5.19 0.02 -1.36
CA ILE A 53 3.82 -0.48 -1.51
C ILE A 53 3.67 -1.18 -2.86
N ALA A 54 4.10 -0.55 -3.94
CA ALA A 54 4.04 -1.14 -5.28
C ALA A 54 4.90 -2.42 -5.38
N GLU A 55 6.13 -2.41 -4.87
CA GLU A 55 6.99 -3.60 -4.86
C GLU A 55 6.41 -4.71 -3.98
N SER A 56 5.78 -4.38 -2.86
CA SER A 56 5.09 -5.35 -2.01
C SER A 56 3.89 -5.96 -2.73
N SER A 57 3.09 -5.18 -3.46
CA SER A 57 2.01 -5.68 -4.31
C SER A 57 2.52 -6.66 -5.37
N LYS A 58 3.61 -6.31 -6.07
CA LYS A 58 4.25 -7.21 -7.06
C LYS A 58 4.75 -8.51 -6.40
N ALA A 59 5.35 -8.41 -5.22
CA ALA A 59 5.84 -9.56 -4.48
C ALA A 59 4.70 -10.47 -4.00
N LEU A 60 3.62 -9.91 -3.47
CA LEU A 60 2.47 -10.70 -3.02
C LEU A 60 1.80 -11.41 -4.20
N SER A 61 1.62 -10.72 -5.33
CA SER A 61 1.10 -11.30 -6.58
C SER A 61 1.90 -12.53 -7.05
N LYS A 62 3.21 -12.57 -6.78
CA LYS A 62 4.11 -13.68 -7.16
C LYS A 62 4.36 -14.71 -6.04
N SER A 63 3.85 -14.48 -4.84
CA SER A 63 4.17 -15.28 -3.65
C SER A 63 3.53 -16.68 -3.62
N GLY A 64 2.50 -16.89 -4.44
CA GLY A 64 1.70 -18.12 -4.42
C GLY A 64 0.62 -18.15 -3.33
N VAL A 65 0.35 -17.03 -2.66
CA VAL A 65 -0.82 -16.88 -1.78
C VAL A 65 -2.11 -17.08 -2.59
N TYR A 66 -3.04 -17.85 -2.03
CA TYR A 66 -4.35 -18.09 -2.64
C TYR A 66 -5.44 -17.20 -2.05
N PHE A 67 -6.51 -16.98 -2.81
CA PHE A 67 -7.73 -16.42 -2.24
C PHE A 67 -8.45 -17.46 -1.38
N ALA A 68 -8.93 -17.05 -0.21
CA ALA A 68 -9.91 -17.78 0.57
C ALA A 68 -10.87 -16.83 1.28
N ASP A 69 -12.12 -17.25 1.45
CA ASP A 69 -13.03 -16.58 2.39
C ASP A 69 -12.57 -16.80 3.84
N PHE A 70 -13.18 -16.08 4.78
CA PHE A 70 -12.80 -16.18 6.20
C PHE A 70 -12.94 -17.58 6.80
N LYS A 71 -13.86 -18.42 6.31
CA LYS A 71 -14.04 -19.78 6.85
C LYS A 71 -12.90 -20.70 6.41
N ASN A 72 -12.38 -20.46 5.21
CA ASN A 72 -11.36 -21.28 4.57
C ASN A 72 -9.96 -20.66 4.64
N SER A 73 -9.76 -19.58 5.40
CA SER A 73 -8.45 -18.95 5.58
C SER A 73 -7.40 -19.95 6.05
N GLN A 74 -6.17 -19.81 5.54
CA GLN A 74 -5.02 -20.64 5.87
C GLN A 74 -3.80 -19.77 6.13
N CYS A 75 -2.96 -20.18 7.07
CA CYS A 75 -1.71 -19.48 7.37
C CYS A 75 -0.64 -20.46 7.85
N ASN A 76 0.62 -20.04 7.75
CA ASN A 76 1.71 -20.73 8.42
C ASN A 76 1.55 -20.66 9.95
N ARG A 77 1.21 -21.80 10.56
CA ARG A 77 0.98 -21.92 11.99
C ARG A 77 2.25 -21.74 12.82
N ALA A 78 3.44 -21.64 12.24
CA ALA A 78 4.63 -21.26 12.99
C ALA A 78 4.53 -19.81 13.52
N TYR A 79 3.85 -18.92 12.77
CA TYR A 79 3.81 -17.49 13.05
C TYR A 79 2.44 -16.99 13.53
N TRP A 80 1.37 -17.63 13.09
CA TRP A 80 0.01 -17.11 13.24
C TRP A 80 -0.94 -18.10 13.93
N HIS A 81 -1.91 -17.55 14.65
CA HIS A 81 -3.15 -18.23 15.05
C HIS A 81 -4.29 -17.72 14.17
N ILE A 82 -5.07 -18.63 13.62
CA ILE A 82 -6.33 -18.29 12.94
C ILE A 82 -7.41 -18.12 14.02
N THR A 83 -8.05 -16.97 14.07
CA THR A 83 -9.18 -16.73 15.00
C THR A 83 -10.44 -17.44 14.51
N GLU A 84 -11.46 -17.51 15.34
CA GLU A 84 -12.79 -18.04 14.97
C GLU A 84 -13.45 -17.30 13.78
N HIS A 85 -12.97 -16.10 13.45
CA HIS A 85 -13.43 -15.29 12.33
C HIS A 85 -12.46 -15.30 11.14
N GLY A 86 -11.53 -16.25 11.06
CA GLY A 86 -10.62 -16.37 9.91
C GLY A 86 -9.51 -15.32 9.83
N ARG A 87 -9.25 -14.61 10.93
CA ARG A 87 -8.24 -13.53 11.02
C ARG A 87 -6.91 -14.09 11.51
N PHE A 88 -5.78 -13.47 11.17
CA PHE A 88 -4.48 -13.97 11.64
C PHE A 88 -3.94 -13.14 12.79
N ARG A 89 -3.95 -13.74 13.98
CA ARG A 89 -3.32 -13.18 15.17
C ARG A 89 -1.87 -13.63 15.26
N LEU A 90 -0.95 -12.69 15.36
CA LEU A 90 0.46 -13.00 15.55
C LEU A 90 0.68 -13.79 16.85
N LYS A 91 1.53 -14.81 16.80
CA LYS A 91 1.92 -15.58 17.98
C LYS A 91 2.80 -14.78 18.92
N ARG A 92 2.62 -15.00 20.23
CA ARG A 92 3.44 -14.37 21.26
C ARG A 92 4.91 -14.74 21.06
N GLY A 93 5.79 -13.74 21.11
CA GLY A 93 7.24 -13.91 20.98
C GLY A 93 7.75 -14.00 19.54
N VAL A 94 6.86 -14.01 18.55
CA VAL A 94 7.25 -13.92 17.13
C VAL A 94 7.49 -12.45 16.77
N ALA A 95 8.60 -12.17 16.10
CA ALA A 95 8.88 -10.84 15.57
C ALA A 95 7.92 -10.51 14.40
N PRO A 96 7.11 -9.43 14.48
CA PRO A 96 6.17 -9.04 13.44
C PRO A 96 6.77 -8.99 12.04
N GLN A 97 7.97 -8.42 11.88
CA GLN A 97 8.63 -8.32 10.59
C GLN A 97 8.90 -9.70 9.95
N VAL A 98 9.22 -10.71 10.77
CA VAL A 98 9.54 -12.06 10.30
C VAL A 98 8.27 -12.73 9.83
N ALA A 99 7.21 -12.65 10.63
CA ALA A 99 5.91 -13.21 10.29
C ALA A 99 5.31 -12.60 9.02
N ILE A 100 5.48 -11.28 8.81
CA ILE A 100 5.03 -10.61 7.58
C ILE A 100 5.88 -11.05 6.39
N LYS A 101 7.22 -11.08 6.52
CA LYS A 101 8.12 -11.55 5.45
C LYS A 101 7.86 -13.01 5.06
N ASP A 102 7.42 -13.84 6.01
CA ASP A 102 7.07 -15.24 5.76
C ASP A 102 5.93 -15.38 4.74
N ILE A 103 4.94 -14.49 4.76
CA ILE A 103 3.81 -14.53 3.81
C ILE A 103 4.30 -14.41 2.35
N PHE A 104 5.33 -13.60 2.11
CA PHE A 104 5.85 -13.37 0.76
C PHE A 104 6.82 -14.46 0.29
N THR A 105 7.45 -15.17 1.23
CA THR A 105 8.46 -16.20 0.94
C THR A 105 7.85 -17.61 0.93
N ASN A 106 6.83 -17.85 1.75
CA ASN A 106 6.12 -19.12 1.89
C ASN A 106 4.63 -18.97 1.53
N GLY A 107 4.31 -18.15 0.52
CA GLY A 107 2.93 -17.75 0.21
C GLY A 107 1.96 -18.90 -0.03
N THR A 108 2.42 -20.03 -0.56
CA THR A 108 1.61 -21.26 -0.72
C THR A 108 1.08 -21.84 0.60
N SER A 109 1.65 -21.45 1.74
CA SER A 109 1.15 -21.80 3.09
C SER A 109 0.02 -20.87 3.57
N TYR A 110 -0.42 -19.94 2.73
CA TYR A 110 -1.37 -18.90 3.09
C TYR A 110 -2.52 -18.81 2.08
N ALA A 111 -3.72 -18.62 2.61
CA ALA A 111 -4.90 -18.27 1.84
C ALA A 111 -5.76 -17.30 2.65
N PHE A 112 -6.14 -16.17 2.07
CA PHE A 112 -6.93 -15.14 2.75
C PHE A 112 -7.68 -14.23 1.77
N GLU A 113 -8.55 -13.40 2.32
CA GLU A 113 -9.48 -12.52 1.60
C GLU A 113 -8.78 -11.25 1.07
N CYS A 114 -9.37 -10.57 0.08
CA CYS A 114 -8.75 -9.42 -0.58
C CYS A 114 -8.50 -8.22 0.34
N SER A 115 -9.39 -7.94 1.29
CA SER A 115 -9.20 -6.92 2.33
C SER A 115 -7.97 -7.20 3.18
N MET A 116 -7.68 -8.47 3.49
CA MET A 116 -6.48 -8.84 4.23
C MET A 116 -5.22 -8.71 3.38
N ALA A 117 -5.29 -9.00 2.08
CA ALA A 117 -4.14 -8.90 1.18
C ALA A 117 -3.58 -7.50 1.07
N VAL A 118 -4.45 -6.50 0.93
CA VAL A 118 -4.03 -5.08 0.91
C VAL A 118 -3.35 -4.69 2.23
N ILE A 119 -3.86 -5.18 3.35
CA ILE A 119 -3.27 -4.95 4.68
C ILE A 119 -1.88 -5.60 4.79
N VAL A 120 -1.70 -6.81 4.28
CA VAL A 120 -0.39 -7.50 4.21
C VAL A 120 0.60 -6.72 3.35
N VAL A 121 0.18 -6.20 2.19
CA VAL A 121 1.00 -5.33 1.33
C VAL A 121 1.46 -4.10 2.10
N LEU A 122 0.55 -3.40 2.80
CA LEU A 122 0.90 -2.21 3.58
C LEU A 122 1.89 -2.53 4.70
N TYR A 123 1.67 -3.61 5.45
CA TYR A 123 2.59 -4.00 6.51
C TYR A 123 3.98 -4.33 5.99
N LYS A 124 4.07 -5.02 4.85
CA LYS A 124 5.35 -5.29 4.20
C LYS A 124 6.03 -3.98 3.77
N ALA A 125 5.30 -3.07 3.15
CA ALA A 125 5.84 -1.79 2.72
C ALA A 125 6.36 -0.95 3.88
N ILE A 126 5.64 -0.91 5.00
CA ILE A 126 6.11 -0.26 6.24
C ILE A 126 7.38 -0.95 6.75
N ALA A 127 7.40 -2.29 6.82
CA ALA A 127 8.56 -3.06 7.29
C ALA A 127 9.82 -2.82 6.44
N GLU A 128 9.68 -2.53 5.14
CA GLU A 128 10.79 -2.17 4.25
C GLU A 128 11.15 -0.67 4.31
N SER A 129 10.38 0.15 5.03
CA SER A 129 10.52 1.61 5.08
C SER A 129 11.04 2.15 6.40
N ILE A 130 10.83 1.43 7.51
CA ILE A 130 11.21 1.87 8.86
C ILE A 130 12.18 0.90 9.52
N GLU A 131 12.92 1.35 10.54
CA GLU A 131 13.86 0.49 11.27
C GLU A 131 13.16 -0.77 11.82
N PRO A 132 13.76 -1.97 11.69
CA PRO A 132 13.13 -3.23 12.07
C PRO A 132 12.64 -3.27 13.51
N LEU A 133 13.41 -2.71 14.45
CA LEU A 133 13.03 -2.66 15.86
C LEU A 133 11.84 -1.74 16.13
N HIS A 134 11.66 -0.67 15.34
CA HIS A 134 10.48 0.18 15.44
C HIS A 134 9.25 -0.55 14.89
N PHE A 135 9.38 -1.25 13.77
CA PHE A 135 8.30 -2.09 13.22
C PHE A 135 7.82 -3.12 14.24
N ASP A 136 8.74 -3.90 14.80
CA ASP A 136 8.40 -4.97 15.75
C ASP A 136 7.75 -4.42 17.03
N LYS A 137 8.11 -3.22 17.46
CA LYS A 137 7.46 -2.53 18.61
C LYS A 137 6.05 -2.06 18.25
N LEU A 138 5.89 -1.35 17.14
CA LEU A 138 4.60 -0.78 16.69
C LEU A 138 3.55 -1.87 16.42
N PHE A 139 3.98 -3.05 15.96
CA PHE A 139 3.10 -4.12 15.51
C PHE A 139 3.23 -5.41 16.33
N SER A 140 3.69 -5.31 17.58
CA SER A 140 3.89 -6.46 18.48
C SER A 140 2.63 -7.33 18.74
N ASN A 141 1.42 -6.77 18.57
CA ASN A 141 0.14 -7.47 18.77
C ASN A 141 -0.68 -7.59 17.48
N LEU A 142 0.00 -7.74 16.34
CA LEU A 142 -0.57 -7.71 14.99
C LEU A 142 -1.76 -8.67 14.79
N LEU A 143 -2.81 -8.16 14.15
CA LEU A 143 -3.99 -8.89 13.71
C LEU A 143 -4.28 -8.56 12.25
N LEU A 144 -4.01 -9.49 11.33
CA LEU A 144 -4.35 -9.30 9.93
C LEU A 144 -5.84 -9.56 9.72
N PHE A 145 -6.55 -8.52 9.26
CA PHE A 145 -7.98 -8.59 8.92
C PHE A 145 -8.35 -7.48 7.93
N ASP A 146 -8.85 -6.33 8.39
CA ASP A 146 -9.27 -5.21 7.55
C ASP A 146 -8.66 -3.88 8.01
N GLY A 147 -8.85 -2.81 7.23
CA GLY A 147 -8.32 -1.48 7.55
C GLY A 147 -8.85 -0.92 8.87
N GLN A 148 -10.12 -1.17 9.21
CA GLN A 148 -10.73 -0.66 10.45
C GLN A 148 -10.14 -1.30 11.70
N SER A 149 -9.81 -2.59 11.63
CA SER A 149 -9.19 -3.32 12.74
C SER A 149 -7.70 -3.07 12.88
N ASN A 150 -7.08 -2.39 11.91
CA ASN A 150 -5.65 -2.10 11.86
C ASN A 150 -5.37 -0.61 12.03
N ARG A 151 -5.88 -0.02 13.12
CA ARG A 151 -5.68 1.42 13.46
C ARG A 151 -4.20 1.84 13.50
N ASN A 152 -3.30 0.90 13.81
CA ASN A 152 -1.85 1.14 13.82
C ASN A 152 -1.25 1.35 12.42
N LEU A 153 -2.01 1.15 11.34
CA LEU A 153 -1.60 1.54 9.99
C LEU A 153 -1.73 3.06 9.74
N HIS A 154 -2.39 3.79 10.64
CA HIS A 154 -2.61 5.24 10.51
C HIS A 154 -3.15 5.61 9.12
N LEU A 155 -4.20 4.93 8.68
CA LEU A 155 -4.77 5.14 7.35
C LEU A 155 -5.50 6.48 7.27
N ILE A 156 -5.25 7.20 6.19
CA ILE A 156 -5.90 8.47 5.83
C ILE A 156 -6.81 8.20 4.65
N ASP A 157 -8.09 8.57 4.82
CA ASP A 157 -9.11 8.48 3.78
C ASP A 157 -9.27 9.82 3.06
N ARG A 158 -9.40 9.78 1.73
CA ARG A 158 -9.51 10.94 0.85
C ARG A 158 -10.60 10.67 -0.19
N THR A 159 -11.23 11.74 -0.68
CA THR A 159 -12.42 11.68 -1.57
C THR A 159 -12.21 12.40 -2.91
N VAL A 160 -10.96 12.57 -3.35
CA VAL A 160 -10.62 13.23 -4.62
C VAL A 160 -9.71 12.29 -5.42
N VAL A 161 -10.29 11.23 -5.97
CA VAL A 161 -9.54 10.12 -6.60
C VAL A 161 -8.59 10.57 -7.73
N GLU A 162 -8.84 11.72 -8.35
CA GLU A 162 -7.95 12.31 -9.36
C GLU A 162 -6.56 12.61 -8.78
N GLU A 163 -6.48 12.88 -7.47
CA GLU A 163 -5.26 13.11 -6.72
C GLU A 163 -4.55 11.81 -6.30
N ALA A 164 -5.18 10.64 -6.48
CA ALA A 164 -4.60 9.36 -6.14
C ALA A 164 -3.37 9.07 -7.01
N VAL A 165 -2.33 8.52 -6.41
CA VAL A 165 -1.06 8.17 -7.06
C VAL A 165 -0.68 6.73 -6.73
N MET A 166 0.37 6.20 -7.37
CA MET A 166 0.86 4.85 -7.11
C MET A 166 1.04 4.61 -5.59
N GLY A 167 0.59 3.43 -5.14
CA GLY A 167 0.59 3.01 -3.75
C GLY A 167 -0.66 3.41 -2.95
N ASP A 168 -1.57 4.21 -3.51
CA ASP A 168 -2.88 4.44 -2.89
C ASP A 168 -3.78 3.22 -3.06
N ILE A 169 -4.63 2.98 -2.06
CA ILE A 169 -5.65 1.93 -2.09
C ILE A 169 -6.94 2.54 -2.62
N ILE A 170 -7.50 1.92 -3.66
CA ILE A 170 -8.75 2.35 -4.28
C ILE A 170 -9.78 1.24 -4.14
N TYR A 171 -11.05 1.61 -3.95
CA TYR A 171 -12.15 0.66 -3.91
C TYR A 171 -12.92 0.69 -5.24
N PHE A 172 -13.11 -0.49 -5.81
CA PHE A 172 -14.06 -0.72 -6.89
C PHE A 172 -15.35 -1.28 -6.31
N GLU A 173 -16.47 -0.61 -6.56
CA GLU A 173 -17.77 -1.04 -6.06
C GLU A 173 -18.51 -1.84 -7.13
N ASN A 174 -19.17 -2.92 -6.72
CA ASN A 174 -20.08 -3.69 -7.54
C ASN A 174 -21.50 -3.57 -6.97
N PRO A 175 -22.29 -2.58 -7.43
CA PRO A 175 -23.55 -2.20 -6.79
C PRO A 175 -24.65 -3.28 -6.90
N GLU A 176 -24.54 -4.15 -7.90
CA GLU A 176 -25.52 -5.20 -8.19
C GLU A 176 -24.92 -6.61 -8.07
N PHE A 177 -24.02 -6.80 -7.11
CA PHE A 177 -23.42 -8.10 -6.81
C PHE A 177 -24.45 -9.17 -6.42
N GLU A 178 -24.10 -10.45 -6.64
CA GLU A 178 -24.86 -11.62 -6.20
C GLU A 178 -24.72 -11.80 -4.67
N PRO A 179 -25.79 -11.69 -3.86
CA PRO A 179 -25.70 -11.77 -2.40
C PRO A 179 -25.15 -13.10 -1.87
N ALA A 180 -25.30 -14.21 -2.61
CA ALA A 180 -24.68 -15.49 -2.27
C ALA A 180 -23.14 -15.45 -2.37
N ILE A 181 -22.57 -14.39 -2.95
CA ILE A 181 -21.14 -14.15 -3.13
C ILE A 181 -20.76 -12.82 -2.46
N PRO A 182 -20.68 -12.75 -1.11
CA PRO A 182 -20.54 -11.48 -0.39
C PRO A 182 -19.25 -10.71 -0.69
N TRP A 183 -18.19 -11.41 -1.06
CA TRP A 183 -16.93 -10.81 -1.50
C TRP A 183 -17.04 -10.18 -2.89
N GLY A 184 -18.06 -10.50 -3.67
CA GLY A 184 -18.30 -9.93 -5.01
C GLY A 184 -18.83 -8.49 -4.97
N LYS A 185 -19.10 -7.94 -3.78
CA LYS A 185 -19.58 -6.55 -3.58
C LYS A 185 -18.60 -5.47 -4.04
N GLY A 186 -17.34 -5.83 -4.23
CA GLY A 186 -16.28 -4.90 -4.63
C GLY A 186 -14.90 -5.43 -4.29
N GLU A 187 -13.88 -4.66 -4.66
CA GLU A 187 -12.48 -5.03 -4.50
C GLU A 187 -11.67 -3.83 -4.00
N ASN A 188 -10.86 -4.05 -2.96
CA ASN A 188 -9.81 -3.11 -2.60
C ASN A 188 -8.58 -3.42 -3.43
N VAL A 189 -8.09 -2.45 -4.19
CA VAL A 189 -6.90 -2.61 -5.03
C VAL A 189 -5.83 -1.60 -4.66
N VAL A 190 -4.57 -1.96 -4.86
CA VAL A 190 -3.45 -1.01 -4.78
C VAL A 190 -3.22 -0.42 -6.16
N MET A 191 -3.25 0.90 -6.29
CA MET A 191 -2.94 1.61 -7.52
C MET A 191 -1.47 1.40 -7.90
N MET A 192 -1.25 0.91 -9.11
CA MET A 192 0.06 0.67 -9.70
C MET A 192 0.33 1.69 -10.81
N GLU A 193 1.44 1.53 -11.52
CA GLU A 193 1.79 2.38 -12.65
C GLU A 193 0.97 2.03 -13.90
N ASN A 194 0.95 2.97 -14.85
CA ASN A 194 0.40 2.76 -16.20
C ASN A 194 -1.08 2.33 -16.21
N GLY A 195 -1.87 2.81 -15.23
CA GLY A 195 -3.30 2.49 -15.13
C GLY A 195 -3.60 1.07 -14.67
N ASN A 196 -2.61 0.37 -14.12
CA ASN A 196 -2.79 -0.95 -13.52
C ASN A 196 -3.07 -0.87 -12.02
N TYR A 197 -3.55 -1.99 -11.49
CA TYR A 197 -3.93 -2.18 -10.11
C TYR A 197 -3.49 -3.57 -9.66
N TYR A 198 -3.12 -3.70 -8.40
CA TYR A 198 -3.01 -5.01 -7.76
C TYR A 198 -4.30 -5.31 -6.99
N GLY A 199 -5.00 -6.37 -7.39
CA GLY A 199 -6.14 -6.96 -6.69
C GLY A 199 -5.85 -8.42 -6.32
N HIS A 200 -6.44 -8.91 -5.23
CA HIS A 200 -6.13 -10.24 -4.70
C HIS A 200 -7.27 -11.23 -4.93
N GLY A 201 -6.93 -12.36 -5.53
CA GLY A 201 -7.89 -13.41 -5.85
C GLY A 201 -8.51 -13.28 -7.23
N TYR A 202 -9.37 -14.24 -7.57
CA TYR A 202 -10.19 -14.28 -8.79
C TYR A 202 -9.44 -14.08 -10.12
N GLY A 203 -8.13 -14.37 -10.13
CA GLY A 203 -7.28 -14.19 -11.31
C GLY A 203 -6.93 -12.73 -11.61
N LEU A 204 -7.12 -11.79 -10.68
CA LEU A 204 -6.75 -10.38 -10.85
C LEU A 204 -5.24 -10.22 -10.89
N GLY A 205 -4.55 -10.42 -9.76
CA GLY A 205 -3.12 -10.13 -9.67
C GLY A 205 -2.86 -8.67 -10.03
N ILE A 206 -1.94 -8.41 -10.96
CA ILE A 206 -1.74 -7.06 -11.53
C ILE A 206 -2.55 -6.97 -12.81
N ALA A 207 -3.54 -6.08 -12.83
CA ALA A 207 -4.54 -5.99 -13.89
C ALA A 207 -4.92 -4.54 -14.21
N SER A 208 -5.51 -4.30 -15.38
CA SER A 208 -6.02 -2.98 -15.75
C SER A 208 -7.32 -2.65 -15.01
N GLU A 209 -7.73 -1.37 -15.03
CA GLU A 209 -9.05 -0.95 -14.53
C GLU A 209 -10.21 -1.79 -15.11
N GLN A 210 -10.14 -2.03 -16.42
CA GLN A 210 -11.18 -2.75 -17.14
C GLN A 210 -11.24 -4.23 -16.73
N ASP A 211 -10.09 -4.83 -16.42
CA ASP A 211 -10.03 -6.21 -15.94
C ASP A 211 -10.67 -6.34 -14.54
N VAL A 212 -10.37 -5.39 -13.63
CA VAL A 212 -10.99 -5.33 -12.29
C VAL A 212 -12.51 -5.26 -12.41
N ILE A 213 -13.02 -4.33 -13.23
CA ILE A 213 -14.47 -4.17 -13.48
C ILE A 213 -15.05 -5.44 -14.11
N THR A 214 -14.34 -6.06 -15.05
CA THR A 214 -14.80 -7.28 -15.73
C THR A 214 -14.91 -8.45 -14.77
N VAL A 215 -13.95 -8.63 -13.85
CA VAL A 215 -14.01 -9.67 -12.82
C VAL A 215 -15.21 -9.44 -11.89
N LEU A 216 -15.40 -8.22 -11.38
CA LEU A 216 -16.55 -7.90 -10.52
C LEU A 216 -17.89 -8.10 -11.23
N ASN A 217 -17.99 -7.70 -12.50
CA ASN A 217 -19.23 -7.83 -13.27
C ASN A 217 -19.66 -9.28 -13.51
N LYS A 218 -18.75 -10.26 -13.42
CA LYS A 218 -19.06 -11.70 -13.48
C LYS A 218 -19.79 -12.20 -12.23
N HIS A 219 -19.76 -11.44 -11.14
CA HIS A 219 -20.37 -11.78 -9.85
C HIS A 219 -21.59 -10.93 -9.54
N ARG A 220 -22.30 -10.46 -10.58
CA ARG A 220 -23.57 -9.72 -10.45
C ARG A 220 -24.76 -10.67 -10.41
N LYS A 221 -25.84 -10.22 -9.77
CA LYS A 221 -27.14 -10.92 -9.80
C LYS A 221 -27.67 -10.99 -11.25
N PRO A 222 -28.54 -11.97 -11.57
CA PRO A 222 -29.19 -12.05 -12.89
C PRO A 222 -29.87 -10.72 -13.28
N GLU A 223 -29.86 -10.41 -14.58
CA GLU A 223 -30.49 -9.21 -15.15
C GLU A 223 -29.92 -7.86 -14.67
N SER A 224 -28.75 -7.86 -14.01
CA SER A 224 -28.08 -6.63 -13.57
C SER A 224 -27.74 -5.69 -14.74
N THR A 225 -28.06 -4.41 -14.55
CA THR A 225 -27.87 -3.33 -15.54
C THR A 225 -26.78 -2.34 -15.13
N LEU A 226 -26.40 -2.30 -13.85
CA LEU A 226 -25.35 -1.43 -13.34
C LEU A 226 -24.01 -2.17 -13.34
N SER A 227 -23.00 -1.58 -13.98
CA SER A 227 -21.63 -2.07 -13.97
C SER A 227 -20.96 -1.72 -12.64
N ALA A 228 -20.00 -2.54 -12.22
CA ALA A 228 -18.99 -2.15 -11.26
C ALA A 228 -18.23 -0.90 -11.74
N PHE A 229 -17.76 -0.08 -10.80
CA PHE A 229 -17.09 1.19 -11.07
C PHE A 229 -16.05 1.52 -10.00
N ARG A 230 -15.07 2.35 -10.35
CA ARG A 230 -14.09 2.90 -9.40
C ARG A 230 -14.72 4.00 -8.57
N THR A 231 -14.63 3.91 -7.25
CA THR A 231 -15.13 4.98 -6.36
C THR A 231 -14.27 6.24 -6.42
N ASP A 232 -14.78 7.34 -5.87
CA ASP A 232 -14.08 8.62 -5.72
C ASP A 232 -13.14 8.65 -4.51
N ARG A 233 -13.02 7.54 -3.77
CA ARG A 233 -12.24 7.42 -2.54
C ARG A 233 -10.92 6.72 -2.77
N TYR A 234 -9.90 7.19 -2.07
CA TYR A 234 -8.64 6.49 -1.93
C TYR A 234 -8.12 6.56 -0.50
N VAL A 235 -7.34 5.57 -0.12
CA VAL A 235 -6.79 5.40 1.23
C VAL A 235 -5.29 5.21 1.14
N HIS A 236 -4.54 5.83 2.04
CA HIS A 236 -3.10 5.63 2.14
C HIS A 236 -2.60 5.68 3.59
N PRO A 237 -1.44 5.10 3.91
CA PRO A 237 -0.80 5.28 5.22
C PRO A 237 -0.43 6.75 5.49
N ASP A 238 -0.42 7.15 6.75
CA ASP A 238 0.16 8.42 7.17
C ASP A 238 1.69 8.36 7.06
N PHE A 239 2.20 8.78 5.89
CA PHE A 239 3.63 8.79 5.60
C PHE A 239 4.43 9.68 6.57
N SER A 240 3.84 10.79 7.03
CA SER A 240 4.49 11.68 8.01
C SER A 240 4.67 11.00 9.35
N PHE A 241 3.68 10.24 9.80
CA PHE A 241 3.80 9.43 11.02
C PHE A 241 4.92 8.40 10.89
N PHE A 242 4.97 7.64 9.79
CA PHE A 242 5.97 6.59 9.63
C PHE A 242 7.39 7.14 9.37
N ALA A 243 7.52 8.33 8.80
CA ALA A 243 8.81 8.99 8.58
C ALA A 243 9.60 9.20 9.89
N MET A 244 8.92 9.29 11.04
CA MET A 244 9.57 9.40 12.36
C MET A 244 10.36 8.14 12.76
N PHE A 245 10.11 7.00 12.12
CA PHE A 245 10.73 5.71 12.41
C PHE A 245 11.69 5.24 11.30
N GLN A 246 11.96 6.11 10.32
CA GLN A 246 12.78 5.77 9.15
C GLN A 246 14.17 5.26 9.50
N HIS A 247 14.77 4.51 8.57
CA HIS A 247 16.12 4.00 8.74
C HIS A 247 17.15 5.12 8.88
N ASP A 248 17.95 5.09 9.96
CA ASP A 248 19.12 5.96 10.09
C ASP A 248 20.19 5.60 9.03
N ARG A 249 20.17 4.34 8.57
CA ARG A 249 21.08 3.78 7.57
C ARG A 249 20.64 3.91 6.12
N ARG A 250 19.47 4.51 5.84
CA ARG A 250 19.15 4.86 4.44
C ARG A 250 20.27 5.80 3.98
N GLN A 251 20.84 5.57 2.78
CA GLN A 251 21.81 6.51 2.22
C GLN A 251 21.12 7.87 2.12
N LYS A 252 21.36 8.74 3.11
CA LYS A 252 20.73 10.04 3.15
C LYS A 252 21.24 10.80 1.93
N PRO A 253 20.36 11.33 1.08
CA PRO A 253 20.81 12.13 -0.04
C PRO A 253 21.55 13.36 0.48
N LEU A 254 22.44 13.88 -0.36
CA LEU A 254 23.04 15.18 -0.12
C LEU A 254 21.95 16.24 -0.36
N ILE A 255 21.63 17.00 0.68
CA ILE A 255 20.64 18.07 0.64
C ILE A 255 21.37 19.40 0.84
N ALA A 256 21.27 20.28 -0.15
CA ALA A 256 21.84 21.62 -0.09
C ALA A 256 20.73 22.67 -0.26
N LYS A 257 20.70 23.66 0.63
CA LYS A 257 19.80 24.83 0.50
C LYS A 257 20.59 26.03 -0.01
N VAL A 258 20.18 26.58 -1.16
CA VAL A 258 20.79 27.76 -1.77
C VAL A 258 19.68 28.77 -2.06
N GLY A 259 19.60 29.82 -1.23
CA GLY A 259 18.48 30.76 -1.25
C GLY A 259 17.14 30.04 -1.01
N ASP A 260 16.20 30.22 -1.94
CA ASP A 260 14.89 29.56 -1.90
C ASP A 260 14.93 28.10 -2.39
N TRP A 261 16.01 27.65 -3.00
CA TRP A 261 16.08 26.32 -3.61
C TRP A 261 16.61 25.28 -2.64
N ILE A 262 16.03 24.08 -2.68
CA ILE A 262 16.64 22.88 -2.15
C ILE A 262 17.04 21.96 -3.30
N TYR A 263 18.32 21.59 -3.32
CA TYR A 263 18.88 20.61 -4.23
C TYR A 263 19.10 19.30 -3.48
N VAL A 264 18.59 18.21 -4.05
CA VAL A 264 18.70 16.86 -3.50
C VAL A 264 19.47 16.01 -4.49
N ARG A 265 20.54 15.36 -4.04
CA ARG A 265 21.33 14.44 -4.86
C ARG A 265 21.53 13.11 -4.17
N LYS A 266 21.53 12.02 -4.93
CA LYS A 266 21.96 10.72 -4.41
C LYS A 266 23.37 10.83 -3.82
N ASN A 267 23.58 10.21 -2.67
CA ASN A 267 24.89 10.16 -2.03
C ASN A 267 25.68 9.00 -2.65
N GLU A 268 26.50 9.30 -3.65
CA GLU A 268 27.44 8.36 -4.23
C GLU A 268 28.70 8.37 -3.35
N LEU A 269 28.90 7.28 -2.59
CA LEU A 269 30.20 7.01 -1.99
C LEU A 269 31.15 6.66 -3.14
N TRP A 270 32.16 7.49 -3.34
CA TRP A 270 33.25 7.30 -4.30
C TRP A 270 33.98 5.98 -4.07
#